data_AF-T0HDU8-F1
#
_entry.id   AF-T0HDU8-F1
#
_cell.length_a   1.000
_cell.length_b   1.000
_cell.length_c   1.000
_cell.angle_alpha   90.00
_cell.angle_beta   90.00
_cell.angle_gamma   90.00
#
_symmetry.space_group_name_H-M   'P 1'
#
loop_
_entity.id
_entity.type
_entity.pdbx_description
1 polymer ?
#
loop_
_entity_poly.entity_id
_entity_poly.type
_entity_poly.pdbx_seq_one_letter_code
_entity_poly.pdbx_strand_id
1 'polypeptide(L)'
;MSRTFLITGASKGIGLALARRLTCDGHQVVGLARNATPDFPGVLLSVDLADMQATDDALKDLTARFRFDGVINNVGLVRPQRLGTVELPALEEVMRVNLHIN
;
A
#
# COMPACT_ATOMS: atom_id res chain seq x y z
N MET A 1 12.01 -21.00 4.56
CA MET A 1 11.48 -20.33 5.76
C MET A 1 10.37 -19.38 5.32
N SER A 2 9.24 -19.36 6.04
CA SER A 2 8.18 -18.37 5.78
C SER A 2 8.63 -16.97 6.23
N ARG A 3 8.12 -15.93 5.55
CA ARG A 3 8.42 -14.51 5.79
C ARG A 3 7.12 -13.73 5.76
N THR A 4 7.07 -12.58 6.43
CA THR A 4 5.89 -11.71 6.48
C THR A 4 6.15 -10.41 5.72
N PHE A 5 5.26 -10.07 4.78
CA PHE A 5 5.37 -8.88 3.94
C PHE A 5 4.20 -7.91 4.18
N LEU A 6 4.52 -6.62 4.28
CA LEU A 6 3.54 -5.53 4.22
C LEU A 6 3.51 -4.98 2.79
N ILE A 7 2.32 -4.86 2.18
CA ILE A 7 2.15 -4.31 0.83
C ILE A 7 1.20 -3.11 0.88
N THR A 8 1.60 -1.96 0.35
CA THR A 8 0.70 -0.81 0.15
C THR A 8 0.04 -0.87 -1.23
N GLY A 9 -1.19 -0.36 -1.36
CA GLY A 9 -1.96 -0.47 -2.61
C GLY A 9 -2.32 -1.92 -2.98
N ALA A 10 -2.56 -2.77 -1.98
CA ALA A 10 -2.59 -4.23 -2.15
C ALA A 10 -3.93 -4.78 -2.70
N SER A 11 -4.98 -3.97 -2.81
CA SER A 11 -6.33 -4.47 -3.13
C SER A 11 -6.61 -4.73 -4.61
N LYS A 12 -5.73 -4.33 -5.53
CA LYS A 12 -5.87 -4.56 -6.97
C LYS A 12 -4.52 -4.54 -7.71
N GLY A 13 -4.55 -4.88 -9.00
CA GLY A 13 -3.40 -4.73 -9.90
C GLY A 13 -2.16 -5.48 -9.44
N ILE A 14 -1.00 -4.84 -9.55
CA ILE A 14 0.31 -5.43 -9.20
C ILE A 14 0.37 -5.84 -7.73
N GLY A 15 -0.14 -5.00 -6.81
CA GLY A 15 -0.15 -5.30 -5.38
C GLY A 15 -0.92 -6.57 -5.05
N LEU A 16 -2.12 -6.75 -5.61
CA LEU A 16 -2.92 -7.97 -5.40
C LEU A 16 -2.28 -9.20 -6.04
N ALA A 17 -1.73 -9.05 -7.25
CA ALA A 17 -1.04 -10.14 -7.93
C ALA A 17 0.20 -10.61 -7.14
N LEU A 18 0.98 -9.67 -6.60
CA LEU A 18 2.12 -9.97 -5.74
C LEU A 18 1.68 -10.62 -4.42
N ALA A 19 0.62 -10.12 -3.78
CA ALA A 19 0.07 -10.73 -2.57
C ALA A 19 -0.28 -12.21 -2.81
N ARG A 20 -0.96 -12.52 -3.91
CA ARG A 20 -1.29 -13.90 -4.30
C ARG A 20 -0.04 -14.74 -4.50
N ARG A 21 0.95 -14.21 -5.22
CA ARG A 21 2.20 -14.91 -5.46
C ARG A 21 2.96 -15.23 -4.17
N LEU A 22 3.14 -14.24 -3.30
CA LEU A 22 3.85 -14.43 -2.03
C LEU A 22 3.13 -15.45 -1.13
N THR A 23 1.80 -15.39 -1.05
CA THR A 23 1.02 -16.39 -0.31
C THR A 23 1.15 -17.79 -0.91
N CYS A 24 1.11 -17.93 -2.24
CA CYS A 24 1.37 -19.21 -2.92
C CYS A 24 2.77 -19.76 -2.64
N ASP A 25 3.77 -18.88 -2.50
CA ASP A 25 5.15 -19.25 -2.18
C ASP A 25 5.35 -19.56 -0.67
N GLY A 26 4.27 -19.54 0.13
CA GLY A 26 4.27 -19.91 1.54
C GLY A 26 4.63 -18.76 2.50
N HIS A 27 4.55 -17.51 2.03
CA HIS A 27 4.76 -16.32 2.84
C HIS A 27 3.44 -15.77 3.40
N GLN A 28 3.53 -14.99 4.48
CA GLN A 28 2.40 -14.26 5.03
C GLN A 28 2.35 -12.86 4.44
N VAL A 29 1.15 -12.40 4.07
CA VAL A 29 0.95 -11.07 3.48
C VAL A 29 -0.06 -10.28 4.30
N VAL A 30 0.32 -9.04 4.61
CA VAL A 30 -0.55 -8.00 5.15
C VAL A 30 -0.62 -6.87 4.13
N GLY A 31 -1.83 -6.42 3.80
CA GLY A 31 -2.08 -5.36 2.83
C GLY A 31 -2.63 -4.10 3.48
N LEU A 32 -2.28 -2.95 2.91
CA LEU A 32 -2.93 -1.66 3.12
C LEU A 32 -3.55 -1.18 1.81
N ALA A 33 -4.82 -0.78 1.85
CA ALA A 33 -5.48 -0.15 0.71
C ALA A 33 -6.72 0.65 1.16
N ARG A 34 -7.21 1.58 0.35
CA ARG A 34 -8.44 2.33 0.66
C ARG A 34 -9.72 1.50 0.53
N ASN A 35 -9.72 0.55 -0.40
CA ASN A 35 -10.88 -0.29 -0.69
C ASN A 35 -10.56 -1.72 -0.29
N ALA A 36 -11.47 -2.36 0.41
CA ALA A 36 -11.43 -3.79 0.64
C ALA A 36 -11.51 -4.56 -0.70
N THR A 37 -10.94 -5.75 -0.73
CA THR A 37 -11.15 -6.73 -1.80
C THR A 37 -11.40 -8.09 -1.15
N PRO A 38 -12.50 -8.78 -1.50
CA PRO A 38 -12.90 -10.02 -0.83
C PRO A 38 -11.88 -11.16 -1.03
N ASP A 39 -11.14 -11.13 -2.14
CA ASP A 39 -10.19 -12.18 -2.54
C ASP A 39 -8.73 -11.85 -2.16
N PHE A 40 -8.52 -11.06 -1.11
CA PHE A 40 -7.17 -10.77 -0.64
C PHE A 40 -6.60 -12.00 0.11
N PRO A 41 -5.40 -12.50 -0.27
CA PRO A 41 -4.85 -13.74 0.28
C PRO A 41 -4.07 -13.48 1.59
N GLY A 42 -4.72 -12.84 2.57
CA GLY A 42 -4.10 -12.44 3.84
C GLY A 42 -4.94 -11.44 4.63
N VAL A 43 -4.28 -10.66 5.49
CA VAL A 43 -4.95 -9.58 6.23
C VAL A 43 -4.90 -8.31 5.39
N LEU A 44 -6.06 -7.71 5.11
CA LEU A 44 -6.14 -6.41 4.43
C LEU A 44 -6.76 -5.38 5.37
N LEU A 45 -6.03 -4.31 5.65
CA LEU A 45 -6.51 -3.18 6.42
C LEU A 45 -6.92 -2.04 5.49
N SER A 46 -8.10 -1.48 5.73
CA SER A 46 -8.61 -0.33 5.01
C SER A 46 -8.02 0.95 5.58
N VAL A 47 -7.15 1.63 4.84
CA VAL A 47 -6.52 2.90 5.26
C VAL A 47 -6.27 3.79 4.05
N ASP A 48 -6.49 5.10 4.21
CA ASP A 48 -6.00 6.10 3.27
C ASP A 48 -4.61 6.54 3.69
N LEU A 49 -3.59 6.19 2.88
CA LEU A 49 -2.19 6.52 3.16
C LEU A 49 -1.88 8.02 2.96
N ALA A 50 -2.84 8.82 2.49
CA ALA A 50 -2.75 10.27 2.52
C ALA A 50 -3.14 10.89 3.88
N ASP A 51 -3.73 10.10 4.79
CA ASP A 51 -4.03 10.48 6.17
C ASP A 51 -2.92 9.96 7.09
N MET A 52 -2.07 10.87 7.56
CA MET A 52 -0.91 10.55 8.41
C MET A 52 -1.32 9.91 9.74
N GLN A 53 -2.37 10.42 10.39
CA GLN A 53 -2.79 9.91 11.70
C GLN A 53 -3.37 8.50 11.56
N ALA A 54 -4.24 8.30 10.56
CA ALA A 54 -4.79 6.98 10.28
C ALA A 54 -3.71 5.96 9.88
N THR A 55 -2.69 6.41 9.15
CA THR A 55 -1.54 5.58 8.76
C THR A 55 -0.70 5.18 9.99
N ASP A 56 -0.39 6.12 10.87
CA ASP A 56 0.35 5.86 12.11
C ASP A 56 -0.37 4.85 13.01
N ASP A 57 -1.68 5.01 13.19
CA ASP A 57 -2.47 4.13 14.06
C ASP A 57 -2.59 2.72 13.45
N ALA A 58 -2.77 2.65 12.13
CA ALA A 58 -2.73 1.38 11.39
C ALA A 58 -1.38 0.66 11.53
N LEU A 59 -0.26 1.37 11.39
CA LEU A 59 1.06 0.78 11.51
C LEU A 59 1.37 0.35 12.95
N LYS A 60 0.92 1.09 13.97
CA LYS A 60 1.04 0.68 15.37
C LYS A 60 0.28 -0.61 15.67
N ASP A 61 -0.96 -0.74 15.20
CA ASP A 61 -1.73 -1.99 15.35
C ASP A 61 -1.02 -3.15 14.64
N LEU A 62 -0.60 -2.96 13.39
CA LEU A 62 0.02 -4.01 12.60
C LEU A 62 1.36 -4.47 13.16
N THR A 63 2.20 -3.55 13.63
CA THR A 63 3.51 -3.88 14.23
C THR A 63 3.39 -4.55 15.60
N ALA A 64 2.29 -4.34 16.32
CA ALA A 64 1.98 -5.11 17.53
C ALA A 64 1.55 -6.56 17.23
N ARG A 65 0.98 -6.82 16.06
CA ARG A 65 0.41 -8.11 15.65
C ARG A 65 1.35 -8.95 14.80
N PHE A 66 2.24 -8.31 14.06
CA PHE A 66 3.09 -8.94 13.06
C PHE A 66 4.54 -8.46 13.16
N ARG A 67 5.48 -9.38 12.95
CA ARG A 67 6.88 -9.06 12.68
C ARG A 67 7.10 -9.11 11.18
N PHE A 68 7.37 -7.96 10.56
CA PHE A 68 7.58 -7.86 9.11
C PHE A 68 9.05 -8.12 8.73
N ASP A 69 9.24 -8.91 7.68
CA ASP A 69 10.55 -9.17 7.05
C ASP A 69 10.76 -8.31 5.80
N GLY A 70 9.70 -7.69 5.27
CA GLY A 70 9.78 -6.82 4.11
C GLY A 70 8.57 -5.91 3.95
N VAL A 71 8.80 -4.75 3.33
CA VAL A 71 7.76 -3.77 2.97
C VAL A 71 7.81 -3.53 1.46
N ILE A 72 6.66 -3.50 0.83
CA ILE A 72 6.48 -3.23 -0.59
C ILE A 72 5.64 -1.95 -0.71
N ASN A 73 6.31 -0.86 -1.08
CA ASN A 73 5.68 0.41 -1.41
C ASN A 73 5.13 0.35 -2.84
N ASN A 74 3.86 -0.03 -2.98
CA ASN A 74 3.19 -0.22 -4.27
C ASN A 74 1.98 0.72 -4.46
N VAL A 75 1.56 1.47 -3.42
CA VAL A 75 0.57 2.54 -3.60
C VAL A 75 1.09 3.59 -4.60
N GLY A 76 0.20 4.07 -5.46
CA GLY A 76 0.55 5.10 -6.43
C GLY A 76 -0.65 5.74 -7.09
N LEU A 77 -0.49 7.00 -7.47
CA LEU A 77 -1.42 7.83 -8.22
C LEU A 77 -0.75 8.32 -9.50
N VAL A 78 -1.47 8.28 -10.62
CA VAL A 78 -1.02 8.79 -11.91
C VAL A 78 -1.98 9.86 -12.42
N ARG A 79 -1.43 11.03 -12.74
CA ARG A 79 -2.11 12.19 -13.35
C ARG A 79 -1.20 12.80 -14.41
N PRO A 80 -1.10 12.21 -15.60
CA PRO A 80 -0.19 12.72 -16.63
C PRO A 80 -0.68 14.08 -17.13
N GLN A 81 0.23 15.05 -17.20
CA GLN A 81 -0.02 16.40 -17.74
C GLN A 81 1.16 16.82 -18.61
N ARG A 82 0.91 17.75 -19.56
CA ARG A 82 1.97 18.25 -20.43
C ARG A 82 2.87 19.22 -19.68
N LEU A 83 4.17 19.19 -19.98
CA LEU A 83 5.11 20.18 -19.48
C LEU A 83 4.67 21.58 -19.96
N GLY A 84 4.69 22.56 -19.06
CA GLY A 84 4.20 23.92 -19.32
C GLY A 84 2.70 24.13 -19.05
N THR A 85 1.93 23.06 -18.80
CA THR A 85 0.52 23.14 -18.40
C THR A 85 0.24 22.28 -17.17
N VAL A 86 1.24 22.11 -16.30
CA VAL A 86 1.09 21.33 -15.08
C VAL A 86 0.36 22.17 -14.03
N GLU A 87 -0.75 21.65 -13.53
CA GLU A 87 -1.47 22.20 -12.39
C GLU A 87 -0.76 21.78 -11.10
N LEU A 88 -0.31 22.77 -10.31
CA LEU A 88 0.39 22.52 -9.05
C LEU A 88 -0.40 21.61 -8.09
N PRO A 89 -1.73 21.76 -7.91
CA PRO A 89 -2.48 20.86 -7.04
C PRO A 89 -2.41 19.39 -7.47
N ALA A 90 -2.46 19.13 -8.78
CA ALA A 90 -2.36 17.77 -9.31
C ALA A 90 -0.95 17.18 -9.14
N LEU A 91 0.09 18.01 -9.29
CA LEU A 91 1.47 17.63 -9.02
C LEU A 91 1.66 17.31 -7.54
N GLU A 92 1.18 18.16 -6.64
CA GLU A 92 1.24 17.95 -5.19
C GLU A 92 0.52 16.67 -4.76
N GLU A 93 -0.63 16.35 -5.34
CA GLU A 93 -1.36 15.12 -5.08
C GLU A 93 -0.54 13.87 -5.45
N VAL A 94 0.08 13.87 -6.64
CA VAL A 94 0.95 12.79 -7.10
C VAL A 94 2.17 12.64 -6.20
N MET A 95 2.83 13.75 -5.84
CA MET A 95 4.02 13.72 -4.97
C MET A 95 3.67 13.24 -3.56
N ARG A 96 2.53 13.66 -3.02
CA ARG A 96 2.05 13.22 -1.70
C ARG A 96 1.83 11.71 -1.64
N VAL A 97 1.14 11.15 -2.63
CA VAL A 97 0.80 9.72 -2.64
C VAL A 97 1.99 8.84 -3.02
N ASN A 98 2.88 9.28 -3.92
CA ASN A 98 3.91 8.40 -4.48
C ASN A 98 5.26 8.51 -3.78
N LEU A 99 5.59 9.68 -3.22
CA LEU A 99 6.93 9.95 -2.69
C LEU A 99 6.90 10.27 -1.20
N HIS A 100 6.02 11.17 -0.77
CA HIS A 100 6.11 11.68 0.59
C HIS A 100 5.73 10.67 1.65
N ILE A 101 4.86 9.69 1.33
CA ILE A 101 4.31 8.64 2.23
C ILE A 101 5.11 8.54 3.54
N ASN A 102 4.69 9.36 4.51
CA ASN A 102 5.09 9.45 5.90
C ASN A 102 3.98 10.23 6.59
#